data_AF-A0A657AN06-F1
#
_entry.id   AF-A0A657AN06-F1
#
_cell.length_a   1.000
_cell.length_b   1.000
_cell.length_c   1.000
_cell.angle_alpha   90.00
_cell.angle_beta   90.00
_cell.angle_gamma   90.00
#
_symmetry.space_group_name_H-M   'P 1'
#
loop_
_entity.id
_entity.type
_entity.pdbx_description
1 polymer ?
#
loop_
_entity_poly.entity_id
_entity_poly.type
_entity_poly.pdbx_seq_one_letter_code
_entity_poly.pdbx_strand_id
1 'polypeptide(L)'
;MKLHVVVALLVVTLLSGCVSMRTSEKHEYMEIERRLELASLEPIEENNPGLAAALNILPGFGNVYLEQWGAFIGNLLLWPVSVVWGAPQAYIDAKTLNKQETLYFYKHGLGKDELAQKEGMAK
;
A
#
# COMPACT_ATOMS: atom_id res chain seq x y z
N MET A 1 -32.93 -7.38 13.63
CA MET A 1 -31.77 -6.46 13.45
C MET A 1 -32.28 -5.26 12.66
N LYS A 2 -32.16 -4.02 13.17
CA LYS A 2 -32.73 -2.83 12.49
C LYS A 2 -31.92 -2.49 11.24
N LEU A 3 -32.57 -2.05 10.15
CA LEU A 3 -31.92 -1.70 8.87
C LEU A 3 -30.73 -0.75 9.06
N HIS A 4 -30.84 0.23 9.96
CA HIS A 4 -29.76 1.16 10.29
C HIS A 4 -28.51 0.48 10.88
N VAL A 5 -28.67 -0.62 11.61
CA VAL A 5 -27.55 -1.39 12.18
C VAL A 5 -26.83 -2.16 11.07
N VAL A 6 -27.58 -2.70 10.09
CA VAL A 6 -27.01 -3.39 8.93
C VAL A 6 -26.22 -2.41 8.05
N VAL A 7 -26.78 -1.23 7.79
CA VAL A 7 -26.11 -0.18 7.00
C VAL A 7 -24.84 0.31 7.71
N ALA A 8 -24.90 0.57 9.02
CA ALA A 8 -23.73 1.01 9.78
C ALA A 8 -22.60 -0.03 9.79
N LEU A 9 -22.95 -1.31 9.95
CA LEU A 9 -21.97 -2.40 9.93
C LEU A 9 -21.29 -2.52 8.56
N LEU A 10 -22.06 -2.38 7.47
CA LEU A 10 -21.57 -2.47 6.10
C LEU A 10 -20.63 -1.30 5.75
N VAL A 11 -20.93 -0.09 6.24
CA VAL A 11 -20.05 1.06 6.12
C VAL A 11 -18.73 0.86 6.87
N VAL A 12 -18.76 0.33 8.10
CA VAL A 12 -17.53 0.07 8.88
C VAL A 12 -16.64 -0.97 8.20
N THR A 13 -17.21 -2.01 7.59
CA THR A 13 -16.44 -3.02 6.84
C THR A 13 -15.85 -2.49 5.54
N LEU A 14 -16.45 -1.46 4.94
CA LEU A 14 -15.90 -0.83 3.73
C LEU A 14 -14.77 0.17 4.06
N LEU A 15 -14.70 0.66 5.30
CA LEU A 15 -13.67 1.58 5.77
C LEU A 15 -12.39 0.90 6.26
N SER A 16 -12.38 -0.44 6.42
CA SER A 16 -11.14 -1.17 6.68
C SER A 16 -10.32 -1.26 5.39
N GLY A 17 -9.14 -0.63 5.38
CA GLY A 17 -8.20 -0.69 4.27
C GLY A 17 -7.90 -2.12 3.85
N CYS A 18 -7.85 -2.36 2.54
CA CYS A 18 -7.66 -3.70 1.98
C CYS A 18 -6.20 -4.19 2.14
N VAL A 19 -5.26 -3.25 2.22
CA VAL A 19 -3.84 -3.52 2.44
C VAL A 19 -3.44 -2.99 3.81
N SER A 20 -2.80 -3.83 4.61
CA SER A 20 -2.31 -3.46 5.93
C SER A 20 -1.00 -4.18 6.24
N MET A 21 -0.14 -3.51 7.00
CA MET A 21 1.11 -4.06 7.53
C MET A 21 1.00 -4.31 9.03
N ARG A 22 1.49 -5.47 9.46
CA ARG A 22 1.63 -5.84 10.88
C ARG A 22 2.69 -4.97 11.57
N THR A 23 2.58 -4.82 12.88
CA THR A 23 3.54 -4.03 13.67
C THR A 23 4.97 -4.56 13.55
N SER A 24 5.15 -5.90 13.50
CA SER A 24 6.46 -6.51 13.28
C SER A 24 7.05 -6.12 11.91
N GLU A 25 6.26 -6.20 10.84
CA GLU A 25 6.67 -5.82 9.49
C GLU A 25 7.02 -4.33 9.40
N LYS A 26 6.30 -3.47 10.13
CA LYS A 26 6.65 -2.05 10.22
C LYS A 26 8.01 -1.84 10.88
N HIS A 27 8.30 -2.52 11.99
CA HIS A 27 9.61 -2.42 12.63
C HIS A 27 10.73 -2.94 11.74
N GLU A 28 10.51 -4.05 11.05
CA GLU A 28 11.48 -4.60 10.10
C GLU A 28 11.70 -3.66 8.91
N TYR A 29 10.64 -3.07 8.36
CA TYR A 29 10.75 -2.07 7.30
C TYR A 29 11.57 -0.87 7.76
N MET A 30 11.30 -0.31 8.95
CA MET A 30 12.06 0.82 9.50
C MET A 30 13.55 0.48 9.69
N GLU A 31 13.87 -0.77 10.01
CA GLU A 31 15.25 -1.23 10.10
C GLU A 31 15.93 -1.28 8.73
N ILE A 32 15.25 -1.87 7.74
CA ILE A 32 15.76 -1.94 6.37
C ILE A 32 15.89 -0.54 5.78
N GLU A 33 14.91 0.33 5.95
CA GLU A 33 14.93 1.72 5.46
C GLU A 33 16.17 2.47 5.97
N ARG A 34 16.50 2.33 7.27
CA ARG A 34 17.73 2.92 7.82
C ARG A 34 18.99 2.34 7.20
N ARG A 35 19.02 1.03 6.97
CA ARG A 35 20.17 0.35 6.32
C ARG A 35 20.34 0.80 4.87
N LEU A 36 19.23 1.00 4.15
CA LEU A 36 19.22 1.55 2.80
C LEU A 36 19.78 2.97 2.77
N GLU A 37 19.34 3.83 3.68
CA GLU A 37 19.86 5.20 3.81
C GLU A 37 21.39 5.22 4.03
N LEU A 38 21.90 4.37 4.93
CA LEU A 38 23.34 4.25 5.19
C LEU A 38 24.11 3.70 3.98
N ALA A 39 23.50 2.77 3.25
CA ALA A 39 24.04 2.17 2.04
C ALA A 39 23.90 3.07 0.79
N SER A 40 23.27 4.25 0.92
CA SER A 40 22.88 5.11 -0.21
C SER A 40 22.07 4.36 -1.28
N LEU A 41 21.18 3.47 -0.84
CA LEU A 41 20.22 2.75 -1.67
C LEU A 41 18.83 3.32 -1.47
N GLU A 42 18.01 3.27 -2.50
CA GLU A 42 16.64 3.78 -2.45
C GLU A 42 15.63 2.65 -2.17
N PRO A 43 14.53 2.94 -1.45
CA PRO A 43 13.37 2.06 -1.37
C PRO A 43 12.79 1.76 -2.76
N ILE A 44 12.16 0.60 -2.89
CA ILE A 44 11.50 0.21 -4.14
C ILE A 44 10.15 0.95 -4.26
N GLU A 45 9.95 1.66 -5.36
CA GLU A 45 8.69 2.36 -5.69
C GLU A 45 8.07 1.81 -6.98
N GLU A 46 7.40 0.65 -6.89
CA GLU A 46 6.72 0.05 -8.04
C GLU A 46 5.40 0.76 -8.37
N ASN A 47 4.66 1.17 -7.34
CA ASN A 47 3.34 1.75 -7.47
C ASN A 47 3.36 3.25 -7.17
N ASN A 48 3.08 4.10 -8.16
CA ASN A 48 3.04 5.54 -7.93
C ASN A 48 1.78 5.93 -7.12
N PRO A 49 1.92 6.50 -5.89
CA PRO A 49 0.76 6.80 -5.05
C PRO A 49 -0.17 7.87 -5.63
N GLY A 50 0.40 8.89 -6.28
CA GLY A 50 -0.36 9.98 -6.88
C GLY A 50 -1.19 9.49 -8.07
N LEU A 51 -0.60 8.63 -8.91
CA LEU A 51 -1.31 7.99 -10.01
C LEU A 51 -2.44 7.09 -9.52
N ALA A 52 -2.17 6.25 -8.51
CA ALA A 52 -3.20 5.39 -7.92
C ALA A 52 -4.39 6.21 -7.38
N ALA A 53 -4.12 7.33 -6.70
CA ALA A 53 -5.16 8.24 -6.21
C ALA A 53 -5.95 8.90 -7.36
N ALA A 54 -5.23 9.43 -8.36
CA ALA A 54 -5.83 10.10 -9.50
C ALA A 54 -6.72 9.15 -10.33
N LEU A 55 -6.27 7.91 -10.55
CA LEU A 55 -7.05 6.88 -11.21
C LEU A 55 -8.31 6.50 -10.43
N ASN A 56 -8.34 6.69 -9.10
CA ASN A 56 -9.54 6.44 -8.30
C ASN A 56 -10.53 7.61 -8.23
N ILE A 57 -10.31 8.68 -8.98
CA ILE A 57 -11.36 9.63 -9.33
C ILE A 57 -12.35 8.98 -10.33
N LEU A 58 -11.83 8.10 -11.19
CA LEU A 58 -12.64 7.18 -11.98
C LEU A 58 -13.15 6.05 -11.08
N PRO A 59 -14.26 5.39 -11.44
CA PRO A 59 -14.88 4.36 -10.61
C PRO A 59 -13.95 3.16 -10.36
N GLY A 60 -13.12 3.24 -9.31
CA GLY A 60 -12.25 2.17 -8.84
C GLY A 60 -11.02 1.87 -9.72
N PHE A 61 -10.69 2.66 -10.74
CA PHE A 61 -9.56 2.35 -11.66
C PHE A 61 -8.20 2.37 -10.95
N GLY A 62 -8.05 3.16 -9.88
CA GLY A 62 -6.86 3.11 -9.03
C GLY A 62 -6.71 1.76 -8.34
N ASN A 63 -7.81 1.10 -7.97
CA ASN A 63 -7.76 -0.25 -7.43
C ASN A 63 -7.40 -1.29 -8.48
N VAL A 64 -7.74 -1.10 -9.76
CA VAL A 64 -7.26 -1.99 -10.83
C VAL A 64 -5.75 -1.86 -11.02
N TYR A 65 -5.23 -0.64 -10.98
CA TYR A 65 -3.78 -0.38 -11.03
C TYR A 65 -3.04 -1.07 -9.87
N LEU A 66 -3.64 -1.13 -8.69
CA LEU A 66 -3.09 -1.80 -7.50
C LEU A 66 -3.50 -3.28 -7.39
N GLU A 67 -4.12 -3.87 -8.41
CA GLU A 67 -4.60 -5.27 -8.44
C GLU A 67 -5.64 -5.64 -7.35
N GLN A 68 -6.36 -4.65 -6.82
CA GLN A 68 -7.36 -4.79 -5.77
C GLN A 68 -8.79 -4.92 -6.33
N TRP A 69 -9.12 -6.06 -6.91
CA TRP A 69 -10.42 -6.29 -7.57
C TRP A 69 -11.65 -6.13 -6.67
N GLY A 70 -11.56 -6.50 -5.39
CA GLY A 70 -12.68 -6.34 -4.45
C GLY A 70 -13.03 -4.87 -4.20
N ALA A 71 -11.99 -4.04 -3.99
CA ALA A 71 -12.16 -2.60 -3.81
C ALA A 71 -12.61 -1.92 -5.11
N PHE A 72 -12.14 -2.38 -6.28
CA PHE A 72 -12.62 -1.90 -7.58
C PHE A 72 -14.14 -2.08 -7.72
N ILE A 73 -14.66 -3.28 -7.46
CA ILE A 73 -16.11 -3.56 -7.57
C ILE A 73 -16.90 -2.66 -6.62
N GLY A 74 -16.45 -2.52 -5.37
CA GLY A 74 -17.11 -1.65 -4.39
C GLY A 74 -17.13 -0.19 -4.82
N ASN A 75 -15.99 0.34 -5.30
CA ASN A 75 -15.88 1.71 -5.76
C ASN A 75 -16.66 1.98 -7.03
N LEU A 76 -16.77 1.01 -7.94
CA LEU A 76 -17.60 1.07 -9.13
C LEU A 76 -19.09 1.18 -8.79
N LEU A 77 -19.58 0.37 -7.84
CA LEU A 77 -20.98 0.38 -7.42
C LEU A 77 -21.40 1.67 -6.69
N LEU A 78 -20.46 2.30 -5.98
CA LEU A 78 -20.70 3.49 -5.14
C LEU A 78 -20.26 4.80 -5.79
N TRP A 79 -19.82 4.75 -7.05
CA TRP A 79 -19.46 5.94 -7.81
C TRP A 79 -20.71 6.79 -8.11
N PRO A 80 -20.65 8.13 -8.04
CA PRO A 80 -19.46 8.98 -7.86
C PRO A 80 -19.07 9.26 -6.40
N VAL A 81 -19.86 8.83 -5.43
CA VAL A 81 -19.60 9.12 -4.01
C VAL A 81 -18.29 8.47 -3.54
N SER A 82 -17.92 7.34 -4.16
CA SER A 82 -16.69 6.60 -3.85
C SER A 82 -15.38 7.36 -4.02
N VAL A 83 -15.36 8.47 -4.76
CA VAL A 83 -14.17 9.32 -4.88
C VAL A 83 -13.70 9.85 -3.52
N VAL A 84 -14.63 10.09 -2.58
CA VAL A 84 -14.34 10.63 -1.25
C VAL A 84 -13.41 9.73 -0.43
N TRP A 85 -13.51 8.40 -0.59
CA TRP A 85 -12.64 7.45 0.11
C TRP A 85 -11.68 6.70 -0.82
N GLY A 86 -12.09 6.39 -2.06
CA GLY A 86 -11.32 5.60 -3.00
C GLY A 86 -9.99 6.24 -3.39
N ALA A 87 -9.96 7.55 -3.64
CA ALA A 87 -8.74 8.27 -3.98
C ALA A 87 -7.73 8.33 -2.82
N PRO A 88 -8.09 8.79 -1.60
CA PRO A 88 -7.15 8.78 -0.48
C PRO A 88 -6.75 7.36 -0.06
N GLN A 89 -7.65 6.38 -0.16
CA GLN A 89 -7.33 4.98 0.15
C GLN A 89 -6.32 4.39 -0.85
N ALA A 90 -6.48 4.59 -2.15
CA ALA A 90 -5.50 4.12 -3.14
C ALA A 90 -4.11 4.77 -2.96
N TYR A 91 -4.05 6.04 -2.55
CA TYR A 91 -2.78 6.68 -2.20
C TYR A 91 -2.07 5.97 -1.03
N ILE A 92 -2.83 5.61 0.01
CA ILE A 92 -2.29 4.92 1.19
C ILE A 92 -1.90 3.48 0.85
N ASP A 93 -2.72 2.79 0.07
CA ASP A 93 -2.50 1.40 -0.33
C ASP A 93 -1.24 1.27 -1.20
N ALA A 94 -1.05 2.16 -2.20
CA ALA A 94 0.15 2.20 -3.03
C ALA A 94 1.43 2.35 -2.19
N LYS A 95 1.43 3.26 -1.21
CA LYS A 95 2.57 3.41 -0.29
C LYS A 95 2.81 2.15 0.54
N THR A 96 1.74 1.52 1.02
CA THR A 96 1.86 0.31 1.83
C THR A 96 2.43 -0.85 1.01
N LEU A 97 1.99 -1.01 -0.23
CA LEU A 97 2.51 -2.01 -1.17
C LEU A 97 4.00 -1.79 -1.47
N ASN A 98 4.41 -0.55 -1.76
CA ASN A 98 5.84 -0.24 -1.97
C ASN A 98 6.71 -0.56 -0.75
N LYS A 99 6.21 -0.31 0.46
CA LYS A 99 6.92 -0.68 1.70
C LYS A 99 7.04 -2.20 1.86
N GLN A 100 5.97 -2.94 1.55
CA GLN A 100 5.97 -4.39 1.59
C GLN A 100 6.95 -4.96 0.56
N GLU A 101 6.97 -4.41 -0.66
CA GLU A 101 7.88 -4.85 -1.72
C GLU A 101 9.34 -4.54 -1.38
N THR A 102 9.62 -3.33 -0.88
CA THR A 102 10.95 -2.98 -0.38
C THR A 102 11.42 -3.95 0.71
N LEU A 103 10.57 -4.22 1.70
CA LEU A 103 10.87 -5.16 2.78
C LEU A 103 11.11 -6.58 2.21
N TYR A 104 10.29 -7.03 1.27
CA TYR A 104 10.44 -8.34 0.65
C TYR A 104 11.75 -8.46 -0.15
N PHE A 105 12.01 -7.50 -1.04
CA PHE A 105 13.16 -7.48 -1.94
C PHE A 105 14.50 -7.46 -1.19
N TYR A 106 14.64 -6.62 -0.16
CA TYR A 106 15.90 -6.51 0.58
C TYR A 106 16.08 -7.54 1.70
N LYS A 107 14.99 -8.18 2.15
CA LYS A 107 15.08 -9.22 3.19
C LYS A 107 15.24 -10.62 2.60
N HIS A 108 14.52 -10.92 1.51
CA HIS A 108 14.44 -12.27 0.93
C HIS A 108 14.82 -12.33 -0.55
N GLY A 109 14.81 -11.20 -1.26
CA GLY A 109 15.10 -11.13 -2.69
C GLY A 109 16.56 -10.83 -3.03
N LEU A 110 16.78 -10.42 -4.29
CA LEU A 110 18.10 -10.14 -4.86
C LEU A 110 18.79 -8.93 -4.22
N GLY A 111 18.02 -7.96 -3.70
CA GLY A 111 18.56 -6.78 -3.03
C GLY A 111 19.27 -7.09 -1.71
N LYS A 112 19.08 -8.28 -1.14
CA LYS A 112 19.72 -8.67 0.12
C LYS A 112 21.25 -8.64 0.04
N ASP A 113 21.80 -9.20 -1.04
CA ASP A 113 23.26 -9.30 -1.22
C ASP A 113 23.85 -7.93 -1.57
N GLU A 114 23.13 -7.13 -2.36
CA GLU A 114 23.51 -5.75 -2.67
C GLU A 114 23.58 -4.89 -1.40
N LEU A 115 22.55 -4.97 -0.55
CA LEU A 115 22.52 -4.28 0.73
C LEU A 115 23.71 -4.72 1.62
N ALA A 116 23.94 -6.03 1.74
CA ALA A 116 25.06 -6.55 2.53
C ALA A 116 26.43 -6.11 2.00
N GLN A 117 26.60 -6.04 0.67
CA GLN A 117 27.83 -5.58 0.04
C GLN A 117 28.07 -4.08 0.32
N LYS A 118 27.04 -3.25 0.14
CA LYS A 118 27.11 -1.80 0.36
C LYS A 118 27.37 -1.46 1.83
N GLU A 119 26.73 -2.17 2.75
CA GLU A 119 26.99 -2.03 4.18
C GLU A 119 28.41 -2.43 4.57
N GLY A 120 28.97 -3.46 3.91
CA GLY A 120 30.35 -3.87 4.12
C GLY A 120 31.38 -2.84 3.64
N MET A 121 31.03 -2.03 2.63
CA MET A 121 31.87 -0.94 2.12
C MET A 121 31.72 0.37 2.90
N ALA A 122 30.67 0.50 3.71
CA ALA A 122 30.40 1.68 4.54
C ALA A 122 31.10 1.65 5.92
N LYS A 123 31.80 0.55 6.24
CA LYS A 123 32.58 0.37 7.48
C LYS A 123 34.07 0.60 7.23
#